data_AF-Q73ZB5-F1
#
_entry.id   AF-Q73ZB5-F1
#
_cell.length_a   1.000
_cell.length_b   1.000
_cell.length_c   1.000
_cell.angle_alpha   90.00
_cell.angle_beta   90.00
_cell.angle_gamma   90.00
#
_symmetry.space_group_name_H-M   'P 1'
#
loop_
_entity.id
_entity.type
_entity.pdbx_description
1 polymer ?
#
loop_
_entity_poly.entity_id
_entity_poly.type
_entity_poly.pdbx_seq_one_letter_code
_entity_poly.pdbx_strand_id
1 'polypeptide(L)'
;MVRINGLDTEWHDDDLAAVAGSAADGVLVPKVETAQQVQALDRALDTLGAAASLQLWVMMETPRAFLRAEEVASASDRLAGLVVGTNDLVNELHGRHVAGRGPVVPALGLALLGARAAGKVVLDGVFNDITDDAGFRAEAAQGREMGFDGKTLIHPSQIAPANELFGPSQQELADARKVVSAYQQAQAAGTSVITVDGRMIESLHVRDAQRILALADLISERDAAS
;
A
#
# COMPACT_ATOMS: atom_id res chain seq x y z
N MET A 1 3.69 -12.44 6.89
CA MET A 1 4.14 -11.18 7.54
C MET A 1 3.86 -11.24 9.04
N VAL A 2 4.74 -10.69 9.87
CA VAL A 2 4.56 -10.60 11.34
C VAL A 2 4.75 -9.14 11.79
N ARG A 3 3.80 -8.59 12.55
CA ARG A 3 3.96 -7.29 13.19
C ARG A 3 4.63 -7.48 14.56
N ILE A 4 5.72 -6.76 14.80
CA ILE A 4 6.46 -6.82 16.06
C ILE A 4 6.09 -5.66 16.98
N ASN A 5 6.58 -5.68 18.22
CA ASN A 5 6.48 -4.56 19.14
C ASN A 5 7.34 -3.36 18.70
N GLY A 6 6.97 -2.16 19.17
CA GLY A 6 7.59 -0.89 18.76
C GLY A 6 9.01 -0.72 19.29
N LEU A 7 9.79 0.14 18.60
CA LEU A 7 11.21 0.41 18.87
C LEU A 7 11.53 0.79 20.33
N ASP A 8 10.57 1.42 21.02
CA ASP A 8 10.76 1.91 22.39
C ASP A 8 10.30 0.90 23.47
N THR A 9 10.04 -0.35 23.09
CA THR A 9 9.55 -1.40 24.00
C THR A 9 10.62 -2.42 24.33
N GLU A 10 10.55 -3.03 25.51
CA GLU A 10 11.49 -4.07 25.95
C GLU A 10 11.44 -5.35 25.11
N TRP A 11 10.36 -5.57 24.35
CA TRP A 11 10.17 -6.77 23.52
C TRP A 11 10.70 -6.62 22.09
N HIS A 12 11.10 -5.42 21.68
CA HIS A 12 11.43 -5.13 20.28
C HIS A 12 12.53 -6.03 19.72
N ASP A 13 13.66 -6.10 20.43
CA ASP A 13 14.84 -6.82 19.94
C ASP A 13 14.59 -8.33 19.87
N ASP A 14 13.90 -8.89 20.87
CA ASP A 14 13.54 -10.30 20.92
C ASP A 14 12.55 -10.67 19.79
N ASP A 15 11.54 -9.83 19.56
CA ASP A 15 10.61 -10.02 18.44
C ASP A 15 11.31 -9.95 17.09
N LEU A 16 12.19 -8.95 16.89
CA LEU A 16 12.91 -8.76 15.64
C LEU A 16 13.83 -9.96 15.35
N ALA A 17 14.53 -10.46 16.37
CA ALA A 17 15.35 -11.66 16.29
C ALA A 17 14.52 -12.91 15.95
N ALA A 18 13.35 -13.07 16.58
CA ALA A 18 12.44 -14.18 16.29
C ALA A 18 11.93 -14.14 14.83
N VAL A 19 11.55 -12.97 14.32
CA VAL A 19 11.08 -12.84 12.93
C VAL A 19 12.22 -13.02 11.93
N ALA A 20 13.42 -12.52 12.22
CA ALA A 20 14.60 -12.67 11.37
C ALA A 20 14.96 -14.14 11.08
N GLY A 21 14.75 -15.03 12.06
CA GLY A 21 14.96 -16.48 11.93
C GLY A 21 13.75 -17.28 11.45
N SER A 22 12.64 -16.62 11.10
CA SER A 22 11.38 -17.28 10.73
C SER A 22 11.22 -17.49 9.22
N ALA A 23 10.15 -18.20 8.83
CA ALA A 23 9.75 -18.35 7.43
C ALA A 23 8.83 -17.20 6.93
N ALA A 24 8.70 -16.10 7.68
CA ALA A 24 7.87 -14.98 7.26
C ALA A 24 8.44 -14.25 6.04
N ASP A 25 7.57 -13.77 5.17
CA ASP A 25 7.98 -12.94 4.01
C ASP A 25 8.25 -11.48 4.37
N GLY A 26 7.83 -11.04 5.56
CA GLY A 26 8.11 -9.68 5.99
C GLY A 26 7.81 -9.42 7.47
N VAL A 27 8.47 -8.37 7.97
CA VAL A 27 8.30 -7.83 9.32
C VAL A 27 7.66 -6.45 9.23
N LEU A 28 6.62 -6.19 10.04
CA LEU A 28 5.95 -4.89 10.13
C LEU A 28 6.30 -4.23 11.47
N VAL A 29 6.93 -3.06 11.42
CA VAL A 29 7.37 -2.33 12.62
C VAL A 29 6.49 -1.11 12.85
N PRO A 30 5.83 -0.99 14.02
CA PRO A 30 4.97 0.14 14.32
C PRO A 30 5.78 1.40 14.69
N LYS A 31 5.11 2.57 14.61
CA LYS A 31 5.60 3.87 15.10
C LYS A 31 6.98 4.29 14.58
N VAL A 32 7.27 4.01 13.31
CA VAL A 32 8.52 4.47 12.69
C VAL A 32 8.35 5.90 12.21
N GLU A 33 9.23 6.80 12.67
CA GLU A 33 9.11 8.25 12.43
C GLU A 33 10.21 8.83 11.53
N THR A 34 11.30 8.09 11.27
CA THR A 34 12.53 8.64 10.68
C THR A 34 13.23 7.66 9.75
N ALA A 35 13.99 8.16 8.76
CA ALA A 35 14.83 7.30 7.91
C ALA A 35 15.89 6.55 8.72
N GLN A 36 16.44 7.16 9.77
CA GLN A 36 17.49 6.55 10.58
C GLN A 36 16.97 5.32 11.32
N GLN A 37 15.71 5.34 11.77
CA GLN A 37 15.05 4.17 12.35
C GLN A 37 14.87 3.05 11.31
N VAL A 38 14.42 3.36 10.10
CA VAL A 38 14.32 2.36 9.01
C VAL A 38 15.68 1.73 8.71
N GLN A 39 16.72 2.56 8.57
CA GLN A 39 18.08 2.09 8.29
C GLN A 39 18.67 1.28 9.46
N ALA A 40 18.30 1.60 10.70
CA ALA A 40 18.70 0.82 11.86
C ALA A 40 18.03 -0.56 11.88
N LEU A 41 16.73 -0.63 11.55
CA LEU A 41 15.99 -1.88 11.40
C LEU A 41 16.60 -2.77 10.31
N ASP A 42 16.92 -2.21 9.14
CA ASP A 42 17.56 -2.92 8.04
C ASP A 42 18.91 -3.53 8.46
N ARG A 43 19.79 -2.72 9.07
CA ARG A 43 21.09 -3.20 9.59
C ARG A 43 20.93 -4.25 10.69
N ALA A 44 19.91 -4.12 11.54
CA ALA A 44 19.64 -5.10 12.59
C ALA A 44 19.21 -6.44 11.98
N LEU A 45 18.34 -6.44 10.97
CA LEU A 45 17.96 -7.65 10.23
C LEU A 45 19.18 -8.31 9.58
N ASP A 46 20.07 -7.53 8.95
CA ASP A 46 21.31 -8.06 8.39
C ASP A 46 22.21 -8.68 9.48
N THR A 47 22.34 -8.03 10.63
CA THR A 47 23.14 -8.51 11.77
C THR A 47 22.57 -9.80 12.35
N LEU A 48 21.25 -9.93 12.38
CA LEU A 48 20.53 -11.13 12.83
C LEU A 48 20.55 -12.26 11.78
N GLY A 49 21.13 -12.03 10.60
CA GLY A 49 21.21 -13.01 9.52
C GLY A 49 19.87 -13.28 8.84
N ALA A 50 18.96 -12.30 8.84
CA ALA A 50 17.67 -12.42 8.17
C ALA A 50 17.84 -12.72 6.68
N ALA A 51 16.94 -13.54 6.13
CA ALA A 51 16.94 -13.82 4.69
C ALA A 51 16.83 -12.52 3.87
N ALA A 52 17.51 -12.45 2.73
CA ALA A 52 17.40 -11.32 1.81
C ALA A 52 15.97 -11.14 1.28
N SER A 53 15.17 -12.20 1.26
CA SER A 53 13.76 -12.17 0.88
C SER A 53 12.84 -11.57 1.95
N LEU A 54 13.25 -11.52 3.23
CA LEU A 54 12.45 -10.94 4.30
C LEU A 54 12.32 -9.42 4.11
N GLN A 55 11.12 -8.97 3.73
CA GLN A 55 10.84 -7.56 3.48
C GLN A 55 10.59 -6.80 4.77
N LEU A 56 11.07 -5.55 4.83
CA LEU A 56 10.73 -4.63 5.90
C LEU A 56 9.48 -3.86 5.52
N TRP A 57 8.55 -3.71 6.46
CA TRP A 57 7.39 -2.84 6.37
C TRP A 57 7.32 -1.98 7.62
N VAL A 58 6.79 -0.77 7.48
CA VAL A 58 6.63 0.14 8.62
C VAL A 58 5.23 0.69 8.71
N MET A 59 4.75 0.88 9.94
CA MET A 59 3.51 1.62 10.16
C MET A 59 3.82 3.11 10.33
N MET A 60 3.13 3.92 9.54
CA MET A 60 3.08 5.36 9.67
C MET A 60 1.84 5.72 10.48
N GLU A 61 2.05 6.16 11.71
CA GLU A 61 0.92 6.35 12.64
C GLU A 61 1.13 7.49 13.65
N THR A 62 2.19 8.28 13.49
CA THR A 62 2.44 9.50 14.25
C THR A 62 2.54 10.72 13.32
N PRO A 63 2.21 11.94 13.77
CA PRO A 63 2.32 13.15 12.96
C PRO A 63 3.72 13.34 12.35
N ARG A 64 4.77 12.98 13.11
CA ARG A 64 6.15 13.09 12.63
C ARG A 64 6.42 12.14 11.47
N ALA A 65 5.93 10.90 11.53
CA ALA A 65 6.05 9.95 10.44
C ALA A 65 5.46 10.53 9.14
N PHE A 66 4.23 11.05 9.21
CA PHE A 66 3.57 11.61 8.02
C PHE A 66 4.27 12.86 7.46
N LEU A 67 4.79 13.75 8.32
CA LEU A 67 5.56 14.90 7.87
C LEU A 67 6.89 14.51 7.19
N ARG A 68 7.39 13.29 7.44
CA ARG A 68 8.62 12.73 6.89
C ARG A 68 8.38 11.55 5.95
N ALA A 69 7.20 11.47 5.35
CA ALA A 69 6.76 10.29 4.60
C ALA A 69 7.74 9.85 3.51
N GLU A 70 8.25 10.78 2.70
CA GLU A 70 9.20 10.47 1.63
C GLU A 70 10.55 10.03 2.19
N GLU A 71 11.09 10.73 3.19
CA GLU A 71 12.35 10.37 3.86
C GLU A 71 12.28 8.93 4.41
N VAL A 72 11.20 8.58 5.11
CA VAL A 72 10.98 7.24 5.67
C VAL A 72 10.86 6.21 4.54
N ALA A 73 10.07 6.49 3.50
CA ALA A 73 9.81 5.56 2.41
C ALA A 73 11.05 5.28 1.53
N SER A 74 11.94 6.27 1.38
CA SER A 74 13.17 6.18 0.59
C SER A 74 14.37 5.62 1.37
N ALA A 75 14.20 5.30 2.65
CA ALA A 75 15.33 5.05 3.56
C ALA A 75 16.06 3.72 3.36
N SER A 76 15.43 2.72 2.72
CA SER A 76 16.01 1.39 2.48
C SER A 76 15.38 0.71 1.26
N ASP A 77 16.18 -0.08 0.54
CA ASP A 77 15.70 -0.95 -0.54
C ASP A 77 14.90 -2.15 0.01
N ARG A 78 15.22 -2.63 1.23
CA ARG A 78 14.48 -3.71 1.92
C ARG A 78 13.08 -3.26 2.36
N LEU A 79 12.85 -1.95 2.52
CA LEU A 79 11.53 -1.42 2.84
C LEU A 79 10.60 -1.61 1.64
N ALA A 80 9.62 -2.49 1.76
CA ALA A 80 8.69 -2.81 0.67
C ALA A 80 7.41 -1.97 0.71
N GLY A 81 6.95 -1.57 1.90
CA GLY A 81 5.72 -0.82 2.00
C GLY A 81 5.45 -0.14 3.34
N LEU A 82 4.47 0.77 3.27
CA LEU A 82 3.99 1.58 4.37
C LEU A 82 2.56 1.16 4.72
N VAL A 83 2.26 1.09 6.02
CA VAL A 83 0.91 0.83 6.53
C VAL A 83 0.44 2.06 7.31
N VAL A 84 -0.72 2.62 6.97
CA VAL A 84 -1.25 3.78 7.69
C VAL A 84 -1.97 3.32 8.96
N GLY A 85 -1.50 3.75 10.13
CA GLY A 85 -2.21 3.58 11.41
C GLY A 85 -3.13 4.77 11.69
N THR A 86 -4.38 4.70 11.20
CA THR A 86 -5.35 5.80 11.36
C THR A 86 -5.80 6.03 12.80
N ASN A 87 -5.97 4.97 13.60
CA ASN A 87 -6.43 5.09 14.99
C ASN A 87 -5.41 5.80 15.88
N ASP A 88 -4.15 5.35 15.82
CA ASP A 88 -3.04 5.95 16.55
C ASP A 88 -2.86 7.41 16.12
N LEU A 89 -2.94 7.70 14.82
CA LEU A 89 -2.88 9.08 14.33
C LEU A 89 -4.02 9.95 14.88
N VAL A 90 -5.27 9.48 14.89
CA VAL A 90 -6.38 10.26 15.47
C VAL A 90 -6.09 10.59 16.93
N ASN A 91 -5.56 9.64 17.69
CA ASN A 91 -5.17 9.86 19.09
C ASN A 91 -4.03 10.88 19.22
N GLU A 92 -2.95 10.74 18.44
CA GLU A 92 -1.80 11.66 18.42
C GLU A 92 -2.17 13.10 18.01
N LEU A 93 -3.18 13.25 17.14
CA LEU A 93 -3.71 14.56 16.75
C LEU A 93 -4.66 15.17 17.80
N HIS A 94 -4.97 14.43 18.87
CA HIS A 94 -6.06 14.74 19.80
C HIS A 94 -7.40 14.96 19.05
N GLY A 95 -7.58 14.19 17.97
CA GLY A 95 -8.75 14.25 17.11
C GLY A 95 -9.96 13.54 17.71
N ARG A 96 -11.03 13.50 16.93
CA ARG A 96 -12.22 12.72 17.25
C ARG A 96 -12.46 11.69 16.17
N HIS A 97 -12.91 10.50 16.58
CA HIS A 97 -13.54 9.58 15.64
C HIS A 97 -14.87 10.20 15.21
N VAL A 98 -15.00 10.48 13.92
CA VAL A 98 -16.19 11.06 13.28
C VAL A 98 -16.62 10.12 12.15
N ALA A 99 -17.82 10.32 11.61
CA ALA A 99 -18.22 9.61 10.41
C ALA A 99 -17.27 9.96 9.24
N GLY A 100 -16.81 8.93 8.52
CA GLY A 100 -15.73 9.05 7.55
C GLY A 100 -14.38 9.36 8.21
N ARG A 101 -13.45 9.96 7.46
CA ARG A 101 -12.04 10.06 7.87
C ARG A 101 -11.43 11.45 7.82
N GLY A 102 -12.26 12.49 7.89
CA GLY A 102 -11.87 13.90 7.76
C GLY A 102 -10.59 14.29 8.53
N PRO A 103 -10.45 13.94 9.83
CA PRO A 103 -9.28 14.32 10.62
C PRO A 103 -7.94 13.78 10.10
N VAL A 104 -7.93 12.65 9.38
CA VAL A 104 -6.70 12.00 8.91
C VAL A 104 -6.44 12.19 7.42
N VAL A 105 -7.37 12.77 6.65
CA VAL A 105 -7.21 12.99 5.19
C VAL A 105 -5.88 13.65 4.82
N PRO A 106 -5.40 14.71 5.51
CA PRO A 106 -4.10 15.31 5.17
C PRO A 106 -2.94 14.32 5.28
N ALA A 107 -2.94 13.47 6.32
CA ALA A 107 -1.90 12.48 6.55
C ALA A 107 -1.93 11.35 5.50
N LEU A 108 -3.13 10.94 5.07
CA LEU A 108 -3.29 9.95 3.98
C LEU A 108 -2.65 10.45 2.68
N GLY A 109 -2.83 11.73 2.36
CA GLY A 109 -2.19 12.35 1.20
C GLY A 109 -0.65 12.35 1.31
N LEU A 110 -0.11 12.69 2.49
CA LEU A 110 1.35 12.66 2.73
C LEU A 110 1.93 11.25 2.60
N ALA A 111 1.26 10.24 3.17
CA ALA A 111 1.69 8.84 3.06
C ALA A 111 1.71 8.37 1.60
N LEU A 112 0.67 8.69 0.82
CA LEU A 112 0.63 8.38 -0.61
C LEU A 112 1.75 9.06 -1.39
N LEU A 113 1.96 10.36 -1.19
CA LEU A 113 3.02 11.10 -1.87
C LEU A 113 4.40 10.51 -1.55
N GLY A 114 4.67 10.22 -0.27
CA GLY A 114 5.92 9.61 0.16
C GLY A 114 6.14 8.22 -0.45
N ALA A 115 5.13 7.35 -0.35
CA ALA A 115 5.20 6.00 -0.92
C ALA A 115 5.41 6.02 -2.44
N ARG A 116 4.67 6.85 -3.17
CA ARG A 116 4.76 6.93 -4.63
C ARG A 116 6.07 7.54 -5.10
N ALA A 117 6.59 8.55 -4.39
CA ALA A 117 7.91 9.11 -4.69
C ALA A 117 9.03 8.06 -4.54
N ALA A 118 8.92 7.18 -3.53
CA ALA A 118 9.88 6.11 -3.26
C ALA A 118 9.58 4.79 -3.99
N GLY A 119 8.52 4.72 -4.80
CA GLY A 119 8.10 3.49 -5.49
C GLY A 119 7.67 2.34 -4.56
N LYS A 120 7.14 2.65 -3.37
CA LYS A 120 6.74 1.67 -2.35
C LYS A 120 5.25 1.39 -2.37
N VAL A 121 4.87 0.21 -1.86
CA VAL A 121 3.48 -0.15 -1.59
C VAL A 121 2.95 0.67 -0.42
N VAL A 122 1.67 1.06 -0.47
CA VAL A 122 1.02 1.76 0.65
C VAL A 122 -0.37 1.21 0.90
N LEU A 123 -0.60 0.79 2.15
CA LEU A 123 -1.88 0.27 2.61
C LEU A 123 -2.60 1.30 3.46
N ASP A 124 -3.89 1.50 3.15
CA ASP A 124 -4.80 2.31 3.95
C ASP A 124 -5.06 1.65 5.32
N GLY A 125 -5.47 2.46 6.29
CA GLY A 125 -5.65 2.02 7.67
C GLY A 125 -6.94 1.26 7.92
N VAL A 126 -7.13 0.83 9.16
CA VAL A 126 -8.27 0.01 9.57
C VAL A 126 -9.59 0.77 9.53
N PHE A 127 -10.68 0.02 9.41
CA PHE A 127 -12.04 0.51 9.67
C PHE A 127 -12.62 -0.25 10.87
N ASN A 128 -12.97 0.48 11.93
CA ASN A 128 -13.27 -0.12 13.24
C ASN A 128 -14.70 -0.66 13.36
N ASP A 129 -15.68 -0.02 12.72
CA ASP A 129 -17.08 -0.42 12.85
C ASP A 129 -17.38 -1.63 11.96
N ILE A 130 -17.20 -2.83 12.50
CA ILE A 130 -17.42 -4.08 11.75
C ILE A 130 -18.89 -4.29 11.34
N THR A 131 -19.84 -3.51 11.87
CA THR A 131 -21.27 -3.62 11.57
C THR A 131 -21.71 -2.68 10.44
N ASP A 132 -20.88 -1.70 10.08
CA ASP A 132 -21.16 -0.70 9.06
C ASP A 132 -20.49 -1.05 7.71
N ASP A 133 -21.11 -1.94 6.93
CA ASP A 133 -20.64 -2.29 5.58
C ASP A 133 -20.61 -1.07 4.64
N ALA A 134 -21.57 -0.16 4.77
CA ALA A 134 -21.67 1.01 3.91
C ALA A 134 -20.51 2.00 4.18
N GLY A 135 -20.21 2.25 5.45
CA GLY A 135 -19.05 3.05 5.86
C GLY A 135 -17.74 2.43 5.44
N PHE A 136 -17.59 1.10 5.61
CA PHE A 136 -16.39 0.38 5.14
C PHE A 136 -16.18 0.57 3.64
N ARG A 137 -17.22 0.33 2.83
CA ARG A 137 -17.15 0.45 1.36
C ARG A 137 -16.84 1.88 0.93
N ALA A 138 -17.43 2.88 1.60
CA ALA A 138 -17.16 4.28 1.32
C ALA A 138 -15.70 4.65 1.59
N GLU A 139 -15.12 4.20 2.71
CA GLU A 139 -13.70 4.46 3.01
C GLU A 139 -12.75 3.69 2.10
N ALA A 140 -13.05 2.43 1.78
CA ALA A 140 -12.24 1.62 0.87
C ALA A 140 -12.26 2.19 -0.55
N ALA A 141 -13.43 2.63 -1.05
CA ALA A 141 -13.55 3.33 -2.33
C ALA A 141 -12.72 4.63 -2.32
N GLN A 142 -12.82 5.44 -1.27
CA GLN A 142 -11.98 6.64 -1.13
C GLN A 142 -10.48 6.30 -1.11
N GLY A 143 -10.08 5.22 -0.44
CA GLY A 143 -8.71 4.70 -0.45
C GLY A 143 -8.24 4.37 -1.87
N ARG A 144 -9.05 3.63 -2.63
CA ARG A 144 -8.76 3.28 -4.03
C ARG A 144 -8.68 4.50 -4.94
N GLU A 145 -9.57 5.48 -4.77
CA GLU A 145 -9.59 6.74 -5.52
C GLU A 145 -8.36 7.60 -5.25
N MET A 146 -7.90 7.66 -3.99
CA MET A 146 -6.66 8.35 -3.62
C MET A 146 -5.42 7.61 -4.14
N GLY A 147 -5.55 6.32 -4.44
CA GLY A 147 -4.52 5.51 -5.05
C GLY A 147 -3.76 4.62 -4.08
N PHE A 148 -4.34 4.22 -2.94
CA PHE A 148 -3.77 3.17 -2.08
C PHE A 148 -3.80 1.80 -2.77
N ASP A 149 -2.86 0.92 -2.42
CA ASP A 149 -2.72 -0.43 -3.00
C ASP A 149 -3.64 -1.46 -2.33
N GLY A 150 -4.18 -1.12 -1.17
CA GLY A 150 -5.04 -1.98 -0.37
C GLY A 150 -5.41 -1.31 0.96
N LYS A 151 -6.01 -2.09 1.86
CA LYS A 151 -6.42 -1.64 3.20
C LYS A 151 -6.14 -2.72 4.23
N THR A 152 -5.69 -2.35 5.42
CA THR A 152 -5.58 -3.27 6.55
C THR A 152 -6.97 -3.62 7.10
N LEU A 153 -7.23 -4.90 7.32
CA LEU A 153 -8.53 -5.42 7.72
C LEU A 153 -8.45 -6.04 9.10
N ILE A 154 -9.51 -5.90 9.90
CA ILE A 154 -9.58 -6.42 11.28
C ILE A 154 -10.67 -7.48 11.45
N HIS A 155 -11.49 -7.72 10.43
CA HIS A 155 -12.59 -8.68 10.49
C HIS A 155 -12.78 -9.41 9.15
N PRO A 156 -13.09 -10.73 9.15
CA PRO A 156 -13.26 -11.50 7.92
C PRO A 156 -14.31 -10.95 6.95
N SER A 157 -15.38 -10.31 7.45
CA SER A 157 -16.42 -9.70 6.59
C SER A 157 -15.88 -8.58 5.68
N GLN A 158 -14.72 -8.00 6.01
CA GLN A 158 -14.11 -6.92 5.25
C GLN A 158 -13.28 -7.43 4.06
N ILE A 159 -12.96 -8.74 4.00
CA ILE A 159 -12.05 -9.32 3.00
C ILE A 159 -12.65 -9.22 1.59
N ALA A 160 -13.86 -9.73 1.41
CA ALA A 160 -14.53 -9.72 0.11
C ALA A 160 -14.73 -8.30 -0.45
N PRO A 161 -15.32 -7.33 0.32
CA PRO A 161 -15.48 -5.97 -0.19
C PRO A 161 -14.13 -5.24 -0.40
N ALA A 162 -13.09 -5.52 0.38
CA ALA A 162 -11.76 -4.97 0.11
C ALA A 162 -11.18 -5.46 -1.22
N ASN A 163 -11.22 -6.77 -1.46
CA ASN A 163 -10.73 -7.35 -2.71
C ASN A 163 -11.52 -6.85 -3.92
N GLU A 164 -12.84 -6.68 -3.78
CA GLU A 164 -13.71 -6.10 -4.81
C GLU A 164 -13.30 -4.65 -5.15
N LEU A 165 -13.08 -3.80 -4.14
CA LEU A 165 -12.85 -2.37 -4.33
C LEU A 165 -11.41 -2.03 -4.72
N PHE A 166 -10.42 -2.78 -4.23
CA PHE A 166 -9.01 -2.56 -4.57
C PHE A 166 -8.55 -3.36 -5.80
N GLY A 167 -9.26 -4.42 -6.15
CA GLY A 167 -9.03 -5.18 -7.39
C GLY A 167 -9.50 -4.43 -8.64
N PRO A 168 -8.96 -4.77 -9.83
CA PRO A 168 -9.45 -4.22 -11.08
C PRO A 168 -10.82 -4.78 -11.43
N SER A 169 -11.78 -3.90 -11.73
CA SER A 169 -13.11 -4.29 -12.20
C SER A 169 -13.07 -4.88 -13.60
N GLN A 170 -14.08 -5.68 -13.96
CA GLN A 170 -14.21 -6.24 -15.32
C GLN A 170 -14.23 -5.15 -16.40
N GLN A 171 -14.81 -3.99 -16.09
CA GLN A 171 -14.83 -2.85 -17.00
C GLN A 171 -13.43 -2.24 -17.16
N GLU A 172 -12.70 -2.01 -16.07
CA GLU A 172 -11.30 -1.54 -16.14
C GLU A 172 -10.41 -2.49 -16.92
N LEU A 173 -10.58 -3.80 -16.76
CA LEU A 173 -9.84 -4.81 -17.53
C LEU A 173 -10.17 -4.74 -19.03
N ALA A 174 -11.46 -4.63 -19.38
CA ALA A 174 -11.89 -4.52 -20.76
C ALA A 174 -11.30 -3.26 -21.42
N ASP A 175 -11.37 -2.12 -20.74
CA ASP A 175 -10.85 -0.85 -21.26
C ASP A 175 -9.32 -0.85 -21.34
N ALA A 176 -8.63 -1.41 -20.34
CA ALA A 176 -7.17 -1.56 -20.38
C ALA A 176 -6.71 -2.41 -21.57
N ARG A 177 -7.39 -3.53 -21.86
CA ARG A 177 -7.09 -4.38 -23.03
C ARG A 177 -7.28 -3.63 -24.36
N LYS A 178 -8.33 -2.81 -24.49
CA LYS A 178 -8.54 -1.96 -25.68
C LYS A 178 -7.39 -0.98 -25.87
N VAL A 179 -6.99 -0.28 -24.80
CA VAL A 179 -5.91 0.72 -24.84
C VAL A 179 -4.59 0.10 -25.25
N VAL A 180 -4.21 -1.03 -24.63
CA VAL A 180 -2.95 -1.73 -24.96
C VAL A 180 -2.97 -2.26 -26.41
N SER A 181 -4.07 -2.85 -26.85
CA SER A 181 -4.22 -3.34 -28.23
C SER A 181 -4.12 -2.22 -29.26
N ALA A 182 -4.81 -1.10 -29.03
CA ALA A 182 -4.75 0.07 -29.91
C ALA A 182 -3.34 0.67 -29.97
N TYR A 183 -2.62 0.71 -28.85
CA TYR A 183 -1.24 1.17 -28.79
C TYR A 183 -0.29 0.27 -29.61
N GLN A 184 -0.40 -1.06 -29.47
CA GLN A 184 0.40 -2.02 -30.22
C GLN A 184 0.15 -1.90 -31.74
N GLN A 185 -1.10 -1.74 -32.16
CA GLN A 185 -1.46 -1.55 -33.56
C GLN A 185 -0.88 -0.26 -34.14
N ALA A 186 -0.97 0.85 -33.40
CA ALA A 186 -0.42 2.13 -33.84
C ALA A 186 1.10 2.10 -33.92
N GLN A 187 1.79 1.45 -32.98
CA GLN A 187 3.23 1.26 -33.03
C GLN A 187 3.64 0.46 -34.27
N ALA A 188 2.92 -0.62 -34.59
CA ALA A 188 3.15 -1.43 -35.79
C ALA A 188 2.88 -0.65 -37.10
N ALA A 189 1.92 0.28 -37.08
CA ALA A 189 1.57 1.14 -38.21
C ALA A 189 2.45 2.40 -38.33
N GLY A 190 3.30 2.70 -37.35
CA GLY A 190 4.11 3.92 -37.31
C GLY A 190 3.31 5.20 -37.01
N THR A 191 2.12 5.09 -36.41
CA THR A 191 1.23 6.23 -36.11
C THR A 191 1.41 6.67 -34.66
N SER A 192 1.53 7.98 -34.42
CA SER A 192 1.73 8.56 -33.09
C SER A 192 0.43 8.92 -32.35
N VAL A 193 -0.69 9.09 -33.08
CA VAL A 193 -1.99 9.44 -32.51
C VAL A 193 -2.87 8.21 -32.44
N ILE A 194 -3.27 7.85 -31.22
CA ILE A 194 -4.16 6.72 -30.94
C ILE A 194 -5.47 7.27 -30.39
N THR A 195 -6.59 6.75 -30.90
CA THR A 195 -7.92 7.08 -30.39
C THR A 195 -8.65 5.80 -30.03
N VAL A 196 -9.20 5.73 -28.82
CA VAL A 196 -10.05 4.62 -28.35
C VAL A 196 -11.35 5.22 -27.82
N ASP A 197 -12.50 4.73 -28.30
CA ASP A 197 -13.83 5.20 -27.91
C ASP A 197 -13.98 6.74 -27.96
N GLY A 198 -13.39 7.35 -29.00
CA GLY A 198 -13.42 8.80 -29.23
C GLY A 198 -12.47 9.63 -28.37
N ARG A 199 -11.63 9.00 -27.54
CA ARG A 199 -10.67 9.68 -26.66
C ARG A 199 -9.24 9.46 -27.15
N MET A 200 -8.42 10.51 -27.08
CA MET A 200 -7.01 10.43 -27.38
C MET A 200 -6.28 9.62 -26.31
N ILE A 201 -5.46 8.66 -26.73
CA ILE A 201 -4.63 7.83 -25.86
C ILE A 201 -3.20 8.37 -25.88
N GLU A 202 -2.63 8.49 -24.69
CA GLU A 202 -1.30 9.01 -24.44
C GLU A 202 -0.47 7.95 -23.73
N SER A 203 0.85 8.17 -23.61
CA SER A 203 1.73 7.22 -22.94
C SER A 203 1.31 6.92 -21.49
N LEU A 204 0.70 7.88 -20.78
CA LEU A 204 0.21 7.68 -19.43
C LEU A 204 -0.95 6.67 -19.39
N HIS A 205 -1.91 6.80 -20.31
CA HIS A 205 -3.06 5.89 -20.41
C HIS A 205 -2.62 4.46 -20.68
N VAL A 206 -1.56 4.28 -21.50
CA VAL A 206 -1.00 2.96 -21.79
C VAL A 206 -0.30 2.37 -20.57
N ARG A 207 0.50 3.16 -19.84
CA ARG A 207 1.15 2.71 -18.61
C ARG A 207 0.11 2.31 -17.55
N ASP A 208 -0.94 3.09 -17.39
CA ASP A 208 -2.03 2.77 -16.46
C ASP A 208 -2.76 1.48 -16.84
N ALA A 209 -3.09 1.31 -18.13
CA ALA A 209 -3.69 0.09 -18.64
C ALA A 209 -2.79 -1.14 -18.41
N GLN A 210 -1.49 -1.02 -18.68
CA GLN A 210 -0.52 -2.09 -18.42
C GLN A 210 -0.45 -2.44 -16.94
N ARG A 211 -0.44 -1.45 -16.04
CA ARG A 211 -0.45 -1.66 -14.59
C ARG A 211 -1.71 -2.40 -14.12
N ILE A 212 -2.88 -2.04 -14.65
CA ILE A 212 -4.15 -2.72 -14.35
C ILE A 212 -4.11 -4.20 -14.77
N LEU A 213 -3.63 -4.49 -15.99
CA LEU A 213 -3.53 -5.86 -16.48
C LEU A 213 -2.52 -6.68 -15.69
N ALA A 214 -1.35 -6.11 -15.39
CA ALA A 214 -0.33 -6.77 -14.58
C ALA A 214 -0.85 -7.14 -13.18
N LEU A 215 -1.62 -6.26 -12.55
CA LEU A 215 -2.26 -6.57 -11.26
C LEU A 215 -3.26 -7.73 -11.39
N ALA A 216 -4.05 -7.77 -12.46
CA ALA A 216 -5.01 -8.84 -12.69
C ALA A 216 -4.34 -10.20 -12.91
N ASP A 217 -3.20 -10.22 -13.62
CA ASP A 217 -2.41 -11.42 -13.85
C ASP A 217 -1.84 -11.93 -12.51
N LEU A 218 -1.26 -11.05 -11.68
CA LEU A 218 -0.76 -11.41 -10.34
C LEU A 218 -1.87 -11.98 -9.42
N ILE A 219 -3.07 -11.41 -9.47
CA ILE A 219 -4.22 -11.93 -8.69
C ILE A 219 -4.60 -13.34 -9.19
N SER A 220 -4.64 -13.53 -10.51
CA SER A 220 -4.99 -14.82 -11.11
C SER A 220 -3.95 -15.91 -10.79
N GLU A 221 -2.66 -15.56 -10.80
CA GLU A 221 -1.56 -16.46 -10.42
C GLU A 221 -1.66 -16.88 -8.95
N ARG A 222 -1.96 -15.94 -8.04
CA ARG A 222 -2.19 -16.24 -6.62
C ARG A 222 -3.37 -17.20 -6.44
N ASP A 223 -4.48 -16.96 -7.14
CA ASP A 223 -5.69 -17.78 -7.04
C ASP A 223 -5.47 -19.19 -7.58
N ALA A 224 -4.61 -19.35 -8.58
CA ALA A 224 -4.21 -20.66 -9.07
C ALA A 224 -3.27 -21.41 -8.11
N ALA A 225 -2.56 -20.69 -7.24
CA ALA A 225 -1.61 -21.25 -6.27
C ALA A 225 -2.20 -21.54 -4.88
N SER A 226 -3.43 -21.08 -4.61
CA SER A 226 -4.15 -21.23 -3.33
C SER A 226 -5.04 -22.47 -3.34
#